data_AF-A0A956DJL3-F1
#
_entry.id   AF-A0A956DJL3-F1
#
_cell.length_a   1.000
_cell.length_b   1.000
_cell.length_c   1.000
_cell.angle_alpha   90.00
_cell.angle_beta   90.00
_cell.angle_gamma   90.00
#
_symmetry.space_group_name_H-M   'P 1'
#
loop_
_entity.id
_entity.type
_entity.pdbx_description
1 polymer ?
#
loop_
_entity_poly.entity_id
_entity_poly.type
_entity_poly.pdbx_seq_one_letter_code
_entity_poly.pdbx_strand_id
1 'polypeptide(L)' 'ENVSKEAWRMWLEHSKMLVNEFRLDLMSEAGQKVWFAELEKYFWGEGSQLPPEFEPVKKDE' A
#
# COMPACT_ATOMS: atom_id res chain seq x y z
N GLU A 1 -1.35 16.48 -4.83
CA GLU A 1 -1.28 15.81 -3.51
C GLU A 1 0.15 15.36 -3.24
N ASN A 2 0.63 15.35 -1.99
CA ASN A 2 2.00 14.93 -1.64
C ASN A 2 1.94 13.74 -0.68
N VAL A 3 2.46 12.59 -1.09
CA VAL A 3 2.64 11.43 -0.21
C VAL A 3 3.98 11.59 0.54
N SER A 4 3.95 11.50 1.87
CA SER A 4 5.18 11.51 2.67
C SER A 4 6.08 10.31 2.33
N LYS A 5 7.41 10.48 2.41
CA LYS A 5 8.38 9.38 2.27
C LYS A 5 8.10 8.23 3.24
N GLU A 6 7.57 8.53 4.42
CA GLU A 6 7.18 7.52 5.40
C GLU A 6 5.95 6.74 4.93
N ALA A 7 4.89 7.43 4.51
CA ALA A 7 3.68 6.79 4.01
C ALA A 7 3.95 5.92 2.77
N TRP A 8 4.89 6.34 1.91
CA TRP A 8 5.38 5.51 0.80
C TRP A 8 6.09 4.23 1.26
N ARG A 9 6.90 4.29 2.32
CA ARG A 9 7.53 3.09 2.91
C ARG A 9 6.49 2.12 3.47
N MET A 10 5.46 2.62 4.14
CA MET A 10 4.37 1.79 4.65
C MET A 10 3.60 1.11 3.53
N TRP A 11 3.31 1.84 2.46
CA TRP A 11 2.69 1.28 1.27
C TRP A 11 3.55 0.20 0.61
N LEU A 12 4.88 0.37 0.54
CA LEU A 12 5.76 -0.65 -0.03
C LEU A 12 5.68 -1.97 0.77
N GLU A 13 5.70 -1.91 2.10
CA GLU A 13 5.53 -3.08 2.98
C GLU A 13 4.15 -3.73 2.78
N HIS A 14 3.09 -2.92 2.75
CA HIS A 14 1.72 -3.40 2.51
C HIS A 14 1.58 -4.05 1.12
N SER A 15 2.11 -3.40 0.08
CA SER A 15 2.05 -3.88 -1.29
C SER A 15 2.84 -5.18 -1.48
N LYS A 16 3.93 -5.36 -0.75
CA LYS A 16 4.69 -6.63 -0.73
C LYS A 16 3.85 -7.77 -0.13
N MET A 17 3.05 -7.50 0.89
CA MET A 17 2.10 -8.49 1.44
C MET A 17 0.99 -8.80 0.42
N LEU A 18 0.38 -7.78 -0.19
CA LEU A 18 -0.62 -7.97 -1.25
C LEU A 18 -0.08 -8.81 -2.41
N VAL A 19 1.16 -8.55 -2.83
CA VAL A 19 1.79 -9.29 -3.93
C VAL A 19 1.94 -10.77 -3.61
N ASN A 20 2.33 -11.10 -2.38
CA ASN A 20 2.46 -12.49 -1.96
C ASN A 20 1.11 -13.20 -1.79
N GLU A 21 0.13 -12.53 -1.16
CA GLU A 21 -1.21 -13.07 -0.88
C GLU A 21 -2.03 -13.27 -2.16
N PHE A 22 -2.10 -12.24 -3.02
CA PHE A 22 -2.85 -12.30 -4.28
C PHE A 22 -2.05 -12.96 -5.42
N ARG A 23 -0.80 -13.39 -5.17
CA ARG A 23 0.15 -13.86 -6.19
C ARG A 23 0.19 -12.89 -7.38
N LEU A 24 0.18 -11.59 -7.09
CA LEU A 24 0.11 -10.56 -8.12
C LEU A 24 1.39 -10.55 -8.96
N ASP A 25 1.22 -10.69 -10.26
CA ASP A 25 2.32 -10.55 -11.19
C ASP A 25 2.52 -9.08 -11.57
N LEU A 26 3.44 -8.41 -10.87
CA LEU A 26 3.80 -7.01 -11.15
C LEU A 26 4.51 -6.82 -12.50
N MET A 27 4.91 -7.91 -13.15
CA MET A 27 5.52 -7.90 -14.48
C MET A 27 4.48 -7.78 -15.59
N SER A 28 3.24 -8.19 -15.32
CA SER A 28 2.11 -8.09 -16.24
C SER A 28 1.35 -6.77 -16.07
N GLU A 29 0.88 -6.20 -17.18
CA GLU A 29 0.09 -4.96 -17.17
C GLU A 29 -1.17 -5.07 -16.29
N ALA A 30 -1.79 -6.26 -16.26
CA ALA A 30 -2.94 -6.52 -15.40
C ALA A 30 -2.60 -6.45 -13.90
N GLY A 31 -1.45 -7.00 -13.49
CA GLY A 31 -1.03 -6.94 -12.08
C GLY A 31 -0.60 -5.54 -11.67
N GLN A 32 0.02 -4.77 -12.57
CA GLN A 32 0.30 -3.34 -12.34
C GLN A 32 -0.98 -2.54 -12.16
N LYS A 33 -2.02 -2.77 -12.99
CA LYS A 33 -3.32 -2.11 -12.84
C LYS A 33 -3.97 -2.40 -11.49
N VAL A 34 -3.91 -3.65 -11.03
CA VAL A 34 -4.43 -4.02 -9.70
C VAL A 34 -3.60 -3.36 -8.59
N TRP A 35 -2.28 -3.35 -8.71
CA TRP A 35 -1.39 -2.71 -7.75
C TRP A 35 -1.66 -1.20 -7.62
N PHE A 36 -1.84 -0.50 -8.75
CA PHE A 36 -2.22 0.92 -8.74
C PHE A 36 -3.63 1.15 -8.21
N ALA A 37 -4.59 0.28 -8.52
CA ALA A 37 -5.95 0.40 -7.96
C ALA A 37 -5.95 0.24 -6.43
N GLU A 38 -5.16 -0.70 -5.90
CA GLU A 38 -4.99 -0.86 -4.45
C GLU A 38 -4.24 0.33 -3.83
N LEU A 39 -3.26 0.91 -4.54
CA LEU A 39 -2.56 2.13 -4.13
C LEU A 39 -3.51 3.33 -4.03
N GLU A 40 -4.31 3.55 -5.06
CA GLU A 40 -5.32 4.61 -5.08
C GLU A 40 -6.34 4.42 -3.97
N LYS A 41 -6.79 3.19 -3.69
CA LYS A 41 -7.65 2.90 -2.54
C LYS A 41 -6.96 3.18 -1.21
N TYR A 42 -5.68 2.81 -1.07
CA TYR A 42 -4.93 2.94 0.18
C TYR A 42 -4.67 4.41 0.57
N PHE A 43 -4.38 5.27 -0.41
CA PHE A 43 -4.04 6.68 -0.18
C PHE A 43 -5.20 7.65 -0.42
N TRP A 44 -6.10 7.36 -1.35
CA TRP A 44 -7.15 8.28 -1.84
C TRP A 44 -8.57 7.68 -1.84
N GLY A 45 -8.75 6.43 -1.43
CA GLY A 45 -10.08 5.81 -1.29
C GLY A 45 -10.91 6.45 -0.18
N GLU A 46 -12.24 6.31 -0.26
CA GLU A 46 -13.27 6.93 0.62
C GLU A 46 -13.22 6.47 2.11
N GLY A 47 -12.16 5.79 2.50
CA GLY A 47 -11.97 5.22 3.83
C GLY A 47 -10.90 4.14 3.78
N SER A 48 -9.62 4.54 3.71
CA SER A 48 -8.56 3.68 4.21
C SER A 48 -8.71 3.65 5.73
N GLN A 49 -9.67 2.86 6.22
CA GLN A 49 -9.58 2.35 7.59
C GLN A 49 -8.28 1.57 7.59
N LEU A 50 -7.22 2.21 8.09
CA LEU A 50 -6.08 1.50 8.66
C LEU A 50 -6.69 0.28 9.35
N PRO A 51 -6.30 -0.96 8.98
CA PRO A 51 -6.68 -2.08 9.82
C PRO A 51 -6.25 -1.70 11.25
N PRO A 52 -7.14 -1.81 12.25
CA PRO A 52 -6.91 -1.27 13.60
C PRO A 52 -5.66 -1.84 14.29
N GLU A 53 -5.01 -2.85 13.69
CA GLU A 53 -3.73 -3.43 14.11
C GLU A 53 -2.48 -2.85 13.42
N PHE A 54 -2.59 -1.92 12.46
CA PHE A 54 -1.41 -1.28 11.86
C PHE A 54 -1.07 0.02 12.59
N GLU A 55 -0.44 -0.13 13.75
CA GLU A 55 0.28 0.95 14.42
C GLU A 55 1.55 1.27 13.61
N PRO A 56 1.67 2.44 12.94
CA PRO A 56 2.97 2.92 12.56
C PRO A 56 3.81 2.98 13.83
N VAL A 57 4.78 2.08 13.99
CA VAL A 57 5.85 2.27 14.96
C VAL A 57 6.52 3.57 14.55
N LYS A 58 6.13 4.67 15.21
CA LYS A 58 6.84 5.94 15.17
C LYS A 58 8.25 5.63 15.61
N LYS A 59 9.15 5.49 14.64
CA LYS A 59 10.57 5.56 14.91
C LYS A 59 10.91 7.04 15.03
N ASP A 60 10.56 7.58 16.19
CA ASP A 60 11.14 8.80 16.74
C ASP A 60 12.60 8.45 17.06
N GLU A 61 13.52 8.74 16.12
CA GLU A 61 14.95 8.95 16.41
C GLU A 61 15.63 9.71 15.26
#